data_AF-A0A928HLQ5-F1
#
_entry.id   AF-A0A928HLQ5-F1
#
_cell.length_a   1.000
_cell.length_b   1.000
_cell.length_c   1.000
_cell.angle_alpha   90.00
_cell.angle_beta   90.00
_cell.angle_gamma   90.00
#
_symmetry.space_group_name_H-M   'P 1'
#
loop_
_entity.id
_entity.type
_entity.pdbx_description
1 polymer ?
#
loop_
_entity_poly.entity_id
_entity_poly.type
_entity_poly.pdbx_seq_one_letter_code
_entity_poly.pdbx_strand_id
1 'polypeptide(L)'
;VGLNTVRFWLSRGAYEKDGDAYVQRIVEFVRTCHACGYKSMPILFNGNMLDPATIKPEAYAAADAFATAFVNALKDEPGLLMFDVMNEPLCNKYISEAPKEEREARKAETWAFLRREIALVAKLAPDALLTVGYTTAFEIEESTAKMLDVISFHDYSDRRERIRANFDKAVEWGEKLGKPVINTEMGCLARANPYEMVLQYCHEYQMGWVLFELMIHGRCIDEHGIFYEDGTIRDAGTIAAMFGCFRNRGESVVPPNPNREGKADRAIALIEEALKEYTSDAFDYRRSDKKKLLDACEVAANLLEACELVPMCDLPTAKIEKFRNDPNADLWEIRKLAYELANRLKEVCQIL
;
A
#
# COMPACT_ATOMS: atom_id res chain seq x y z
N VAL A 1 -10.49 -8.88 -3.93
CA VAL A 1 -10.48 -7.53 -3.32
C VAL A 1 -10.81 -6.39 -4.28
N GLY A 2 -11.67 -6.60 -5.29
CA GLY A 2 -12.22 -5.51 -6.14
C GLY A 2 -11.23 -4.72 -7.02
N LEU A 3 -9.93 -5.01 -6.96
CA LEU A 3 -8.91 -4.37 -7.80
C LEU A 3 -9.10 -4.72 -9.28
N ASN A 4 -8.90 -3.75 -10.15
CA ASN A 4 -9.11 -3.88 -11.59
C ASN A 4 -8.04 -3.18 -12.44
N THR A 5 -7.02 -2.59 -11.81
CA THR A 5 -5.99 -1.81 -12.49
C THR A 5 -4.61 -2.08 -11.88
N VAL A 6 -3.58 -2.12 -12.73
CA VAL A 6 -2.17 -2.17 -12.33
C VAL A 6 -1.43 -1.00 -12.97
N ARG A 7 -0.74 -0.21 -12.15
CA ARG A 7 0.14 0.88 -12.57
C ARG A 7 1.60 0.47 -12.34
N PHE A 8 2.49 0.70 -13.30
CA PHE A 8 3.89 0.24 -13.18
C PHE A 8 4.89 1.11 -13.94
N TRP A 9 6.12 1.21 -13.44
CA TRP A 9 7.22 1.92 -14.09
C TRP A 9 7.86 1.09 -15.19
N LEU A 10 8.05 1.70 -16.36
CA LEU A 10 8.95 1.19 -17.37
C LEU A 10 10.39 1.57 -17.04
N SER A 11 11.31 0.62 -17.20
CA SER A 11 12.73 0.84 -16.93
C SER A 11 13.48 1.14 -18.22
N ARG A 12 13.94 2.38 -18.34
CA ARG A 12 14.83 2.79 -19.44
C ARG A 12 16.12 1.95 -19.47
N GLY A 13 16.72 1.68 -18.31
CA GLY A 13 17.92 0.85 -18.24
C GLY A 13 17.68 -0.60 -18.69
N ALA A 14 16.51 -1.17 -18.40
CA ALA A 14 16.15 -2.49 -18.91
C ALA A 14 15.94 -2.48 -20.42
N TYR A 15 15.33 -1.42 -20.97
CA TYR A 15 15.19 -1.25 -22.41
C TYR A 15 16.54 -1.06 -23.12
N GLU A 16 17.43 -0.23 -22.59
CA GLU A 16 18.76 -0.03 -23.18
C GLU A 16 19.60 -1.33 -23.19
N LYS A 17 19.38 -2.20 -22.20
CA LYS A 17 20.05 -3.49 -22.10
C LYS A 17 19.47 -4.56 -23.03
N ASP A 18 18.14 -4.69 -23.05
CA ASP A 18 17.46 -5.86 -23.66
C ASP A 18 16.62 -5.50 -24.90
N GLY A 19 16.43 -4.22 -25.22
CA GLY A 19 15.70 -3.72 -26.39
C GLY A 19 14.30 -4.30 -26.52
N ASP A 20 14.00 -4.82 -27.72
CA ASP A 20 12.71 -5.42 -28.08
C ASP A 20 12.31 -6.58 -27.15
N ALA A 21 13.26 -7.31 -26.60
CA ALA A 21 12.96 -8.41 -25.67
C ALA A 21 12.32 -7.88 -24.37
N TYR A 22 12.68 -6.68 -23.92
CA TYR A 22 12.00 -6.05 -22.79
C TYR A 22 10.60 -5.57 -23.16
N VAL A 23 10.44 -4.96 -24.34
CA VAL A 23 9.14 -4.52 -24.86
C VAL A 23 8.17 -5.70 -24.93
N GLN A 24 8.61 -6.85 -25.47
CA GLN A 24 7.80 -8.06 -25.55
C GLN A 24 7.34 -8.57 -24.19
N ARG A 25 8.22 -8.58 -23.17
CA ARG A 25 7.85 -8.95 -21.80
C ARG A 25 6.79 -8.02 -21.20
N ILE A 26 6.83 -6.73 -21.52
CA ILE A 26 5.80 -5.78 -21.08
C ILE A 26 4.47 -6.05 -21.79
N VAL A 27 4.47 -6.34 -23.09
CA VAL A 27 3.26 -6.74 -23.82
C VAL A 27 2.64 -8.00 -23.22
N GLU A 28 3.46 -9.03 -22.95
CA GLU A 28 3.02 -10.26 -22.29
C GLU A 28 2.44 -9.99 -20.90
N PHE A 29 3.06 -9.11 -20.12
CA PHE A 29 2.56 -8.70 -18.82
C PHE A 29 1.19 -8.02 -18.93
N VAL A 30 1.02 -7.05 -19.83
CA VAL A 30 -0.26 -6.35 -20.05
C VAL A 30 -1.36 -7.33 -20.48
N ARG A 31 -1.05 -8.28 -21.36
CA ARG A 31 -1.99 -9.33 -21.78
C ARG A 31 -2.36 -10.27 -20.63
N THR A 32 -1.39 -10.62 -19.77
CA THR A 32 -1.61 -11.44 -18.58
C THR A 32 -2.52 -10.72 -17.59
N CYS A 33 -2.25 -9.45 -17.29
CA CYS A 33 -3.13 -8.60 -16.49
C CYS A 33 -4.55 -8.60 -17.05
N HIS A 34 -4.70 -8.40 -18.37
CA HIS A 34 -6.00 -8.37 -19.02
C HIS A 34 -6.76 -9.69 -18.92
N ALA A 35 -6.08 -10.82 -19.12
CA ALA A 35 -6.67 -12.15 -18.96
C ALA A 35 -7.16 -12.40 -17.52
N CYS A 36 -6.51 -11.78 -16.53
CA CYS A 36 -6.91 -11.81 -15.13
C CYS A 36 -7.97 -10.74 -14.76
N GLY A 37 -8.46 -9.95 -15.73
CA GLY A 37 -9.48 -8.93 -15.51
C GLY A 37 -8.95 -7.55 -15.08
N TYR A 38 -7.64 -7.31 -15.21
CA TYR A 38 -7.00 -6.03 -14.88
C TYR A 38 -6.70 -5.22 -16.14
N LYS A 39 -6.81 -3.90 -16.04
CA LYS A 39 -6.23 -2.97 -17.02
C LYS A 39 -4.88 -2.45 -16.53
N SER A 40 -4.07 -1.94 -17.44
CA SER A 40 -2.68 -1.58 -17.21
C SER A 40 -2.44 -0.11 -17.50
N MET A 41 -1.71 0.56 -16.61
CA MET A 41 -1.29 1.95 -16.75
C MET A 41 0.25 2.03 -16.69
N PRO A 42 0.94 1.84 -17.83
CA PRO A 42 2.39 1.96 -17.88
C PRO A 42 2.82 3.41 -17.69
N ILE A 43 3.89 3.60 -16.93
CA ILE A 43 4.55 4.88 -16.74
C ILE A 43 5.79 4.92 -17.63
N LEU A 44 5.85 5.88 -18.56
CA LEU A 44 6.96 5.99 -19.50
C LEU A 44 8.22 6.53 -18.81
N PHE A 45 8.09 7.66 -18.11
CA PHE A 45 9.23 8.33 -17.47
C PHE A 45 9.06 8.45 -15.96
N ASN A 46 10.17 8.49 -15.22
CA ASN A 46 10.14 8.70 -13.78
C ASN A 46 10.87 9.99 -13.40
N GLY A 47 10.18 10.86 -12.70
CA GLY A 47 10.73 12.03 -12.06
C GLY A 47 11.50 11.66 -10.79
N ASN A 48 11.13 10.59 -10.08
CA ASN A 48 11.95 10.08 -9.00
C ASN A 48 13.28 9.57 -9.55
N MET A 49 14.38 9.94 -8.91
CA MET A 49 15.74 9.61 -9.35
C MET A 49 16.07 10.09 -10.78
N LEU A 50 15.41 11.17 -11.23
CA LEU A 50 15.67 11.79 -12.52
C LEU A 50 17.15 12.12 -12.71
N ASP A 51 17.75 11.60 -13.78
CA ASP A 51 19.04 12.10 -14.29
C ASP A 51 18.77 13.34 -15.17
N PRO A 52 19.24 14.53 -14.78
CA PRO A 52 19.03 15.76 -15.55
C PRO A 52 19.49 15.65 -17.01
N ALA A 53 20.50 14.83 -17.31
CA ALA A 53 21.00 14.64 -18.67
C ALA A 53 19.92 14.06 -19.60
N THR A 54 18.99 13.27 -19.06
CA THR A 54 17.94 12.59 -19.83
C THR A 54 16.82 13.52 -20.31
N ILE A 55 16.71 14.72 -19.73
CA ILE A 55 15.72 15.73 -20.11
C ILE A 55 16.32 16.88 -20.92
N LYS A 56 17.59 16.79 -21.31
CA LYS A 56 18.24 17.78 -22.17
C LYS A 56 17.99 17.49 -23.65
N PRO A 57 18.04 18.50 -24.53
CA PRO A 57 17.82 18.33 -25.97
C PRO A 57 18.66 17.21 -26.61
N GLU A 58 19.88 17.01 -26.14
CA GLU A 58 20.79 15.97 -26.63
C GLU A 58 20.26 14.55 -26.38
N ALA A 59 19.42 14.37 -25.37
CA ALA A 59 18.81 13.09 -25.02
C ALA A 59 17.43 12.87 -25.65
N TYR A 60 16.85 13.87 -26.35
CA TYR A 60 15.48 13.77 -26.87
C TYR A 60 15.32 12.64 -27.87
N ALA A 61 16.26 12.43 -28.78
CA ALA A 61 16.18 11.31 -29.73
C ALA A 61 16.11 9.94 -29.03
N ALA A 62 16.83 9.78 -27.91
CA ALA A 62 16.80 8.55 -27.13
C ALA A 62 15.50 8.41 -26.33
N ALA A 63 14.98 9.50 -25.77
CA ALA A 63 13.68 9.53 -25.08
C ALA A 63 12.53 9.20 -26.06
N ASP A 64 12.52 9.83 -27.24
CA ASP A 64 11.54 9.60 -28.29
C ASP A 64 11.56 8.14 -28.77
N ALA A 65 12.75 7.55 -28.95
CA ALA A 65 12.90 6.15 -29.35
C ALA A 65 12.33 5.18 -28.29
N PHE A 66 12.63 5.45 -27.02
CA PHE A 66 12.09 4.68 -25.90
C PHE A 66 10.56 4.78 -25.83
N ALA A 67 10.01 6.01 -25.82
CA ALA A 67 8.56 6.21 -25.78
C ALA A 67 7.86 5.59 -26.99
N THR A 68 8.42 5.76 -28.20
CA THR A 68 7.87 5.21 -29.44
C THR A 68 7.79 3.68 -29.41
N ALA A 69 8.79 3.00 -28.86
CA ALA A 69 8.79 1.54 -28.76
C ALA A 69 7.62 1.03 -27.91
N PHE A 70 7.43 1.60 -26.72
CA PHE A 70 6.34 1.17 -25.82
C PHE A 70 4.97 1.61 -26.30
N VAL A 71 4.83 2.85 -26.78
CA VAL A 71 3.54 3.36 -27.25
C VAL A 71 3.04 2.55 -28.44
N ASN A 72 3.89 2.27 -29.43
CA ASN A 72 3.48 1.44 -30.57
C ASN A 72 3.18 -0.01 -30.18
N ALA A 73 3.89 -0.56 -29.18
CA ALA A 73 3.64 -1.92 -28.72
C ALA A 73 2.36 -2.07 -27.90
N LEU A 74 1.90 -1.00 -27.23
CA LEU A 74 0.82 -1.09 -26.25
C LEU A 74 -0.47 -0.38 -26.65
N LYS A 75 -0.45 0.58 -27.57
CA LYS A 75 -1.63 1.42 -27.89
C LYS A 75 -2.87 0.65 -28.33
N ASP A 76 -2.68 -0.50 -28.97
CA ASP A 76 -3.76 -1.36 -29.48
C ASP A 76 -4.04 -2.56 -28.55
N GLU A 77 -3.31 -2.67 -27.43
CA GLU A 77 -3.52 -3.77 -26.49
C GLU A 77 -4.82 -3.55 -25.70
N PRO A 78 -5.75 -4.52 -25.67
CA PRO A 78 -7.01 -4.38 -24.94
C PRO A 78 -6.80 -4.28 -23.43
N GLY A 79 -5.61 -4.64 -22.93
CA GLY A 79 -5.23 -4.46 -21.53
C GLY A 79 -4.86 -3.02 -21.16
N LEU A 80 -4.58 -2.14 -22.11
CA LEU A 80 -4.17 -0.76 -21.80
C LEU A 80 -5.37 0.05 -21.26
N LEU A 81 -5.15 0.75 -20.14
CA LEU A 81 -6.08 1.73 -19.59
C LEU A 81 -5.77 3.13 -20.12
N MET A 82 -4.54 3.57 -19.90
CA MET A 82 -4.02 4.89 -20.27
C MET A 82 -2.49 4.89 -20.15
N PHE A 83 -1.80 5.82 -20.80
CA PHE A 83 -0.38 6.07 -20.56
C PHE A 83 -0.22 7.13 -19.47
N ASP A 84 0.55 6.81 -18.44
CA ASP A 84 1.07 7.80 -17.51
C ASP A 84 2.42 8.28 -18.04
N VAL A 85 2.47 9.48 -18.60
CA VAL A 85 3.66 9.91 -19.35
C VAL A 85 4.84 10.09 -18.41
N MET A 86 4.63 10.63 -17.20
CA MET A 86 5.71 10.79 -16.24
C MET A 86 5.20 10.77 -14.80
N ASN A 87 5.88 9.96 -13.99
CA ASN A 87 5.68 9.94 -12.54
C ASN A 87 6.40 11.10 -11.86
N GLU A 88 5.73 11.79 -10.95
CA GLU A 88 6.21 12.85 -10.06
C GLU A 88 7.29 13.76 -10.67
N PRO A 89 6.96 14.56 -11.71
CA PRO A 89 7.96 15.28 -12.50
C PRO A 89 8.91 16.16 -11.68
N LEU A 90 8.43 16.74 -10.58
CA LEU A 90 9.20 17.66 -9.74
C LEU A 90 9.78 17.02 -8.46
N CYS A 91 9.46 15.76 -8.16
CA CYS A 91 9.91 15.06 -6.95
C CYS A 91 11.33 14.49 -7.14
N ASN A 92 12.34 15.37 -7.18
CA ASN A 92 13.73 14.94 -7.35
C ASN A 92 14.76 15.98 -6.91
N LYS A 93 16.01 15.51 -6.79
CA LYS A 93 17.17 16.33 -6.43
C LYS A 93 17.49 17.42 -7.43
N TYR A 94 17.18 17.22 -8.71
CA TYR A 94 17.39 18.25 -9.73
C TYR A 94 16.62 19.54 -9.40
N ILE A 95 15.43 19.41 -8.82
CA ILE A 95 14.61 20.52 -8.35
C ILE A 95 14.90 20.86 -6.87
N SER A 96 14.91 19.87 -5.98
CA SER A 96 14.95 20.11 -4.52
C SER A 96 16.28 20.66 -4.04
N GLU A 97 17.40 20.26 -4.66
CA GLU A 97 18.75 20.71 -4.33
C GLU A 97 19.21 21.89 -5.21
N ALA A 98 18.34 22.40 -6.09
CA ALA A 98 18.65 23.57 -6.91
C ALA A 98 18.80 24.84 -6.06
N PRO A 99 19.76 25.73 -6.40
CA PRO A 99 19.77 27.11 -5.93
C PRO A 99 18.41 27.78 -6.18
N LYS A 100 18.01 28.68 -5.29
CA LYS A 100 16.66 29.28 -5.32
C LYS A 100 16.38 29.99 -6.64
N GLU A 101 17.38 30.67 -7.17
CA GLU A 101 17.38 31.41 -8.42
C GLU A 101 17.30 30.52 -9.67
N GLU A 102 17.73 29.25 -9.57
CA GLU A 102 17.68 28.30 -10.69
C GLU A 102 16.42 27.43 -10.67
N ARG A 103 15.78 27.27 -9.51
CA ARG A 103 14.70 26.29 -9.31
C ARG A 103 13.56 26.43 -10.32
N GLU A 104 13.10 27.64 -10.57
CA GLU A 104 12.02 27.87 -11.53
C GLU A 104 12.44 27.58 -12.98
N ALA A 105 13.69 27.86 -13.35
CA ALA A 105 14.21 27.50 -14.66
C ALA A 105 14.29 25.97 -14.84
N ARG A 106 14.73 25.23 -13.80
CA ARG A 106 14.79 23.77 -13.81
C ARG A 106 13.40 23.12 -13.86
N LYS A 107 12.42 23.68 -13.16
CA LYS A 107 11.00 23.28 -13.29
C LYS A 107 10.50 23.51 -14.71
N ALA A 108 10.75 24.70 -15.28
CA ALA A 108 10.32 25.04 -16.62
C ALA A 108 10.91 24.10 -17.68
N GLU A 109 12.19 23.71 -17.53
CA GLU A 109 12.84 22.72 -18.38
C GLU A 109 12.18 21.34 -18.27
N THR A 110 11.92 20.87 -17.04
CA THR A 110 11.23 19.60 -16.80
C THR A 110 9.84 19.59 -17.44
N TRP A 111 9.08 20.67 -17.30
CA TRP A 111 7.77 20.80 -17.94
C TRP A 111 7.86 20.90 -19.47
N ALA A 112 8.89 21.55 -20.02
CA ALA A 112 9.12 21.60 -21.45
C ALA A 112 9.43 20.21 -22.03
N PHE A 113 10.24 19.42 -21.32
CA PHE A 113 10.47 18.02 -21.66
C PHE A 113 9.16 17.23 -21.65
N LEU A 114 8.41 17.31 -20.56
CA LEU A 114 7.19 16.53 -20.39
C LEU A 114 6.13 16.86 -21.44
N ARG A 115 5.89 18.14 -21.74
CA ARG A 115 4.93 18.54 -22.78
C ARG A 115 5.34 18.03 -24.17
N ARG A 116 6.64 17.96 -24.48
CA ARG A 116 7.12 17.36 -25.73
C ARG A 116 6.75 15.87 -25.79
N GLU A 117 7.01 15.13 -24.72
CA GLU A 117 6.69 13.70 -24.66
C GLU A 117 5.18 13.45 -24.73
N ILE A 118 4.36 14.23 -24.02
CA ILE A 118 2.90 14.14 -24.13
C ILE A 118 2.45 14.34 -25.59
N ALA A 119 2.99 15.34 -26.29
CA ALA A 119 2.67 15.60 -27.69
C ALA A 119 3.10 14.46 -28.62
N LEU A 120 4.24 13.82 -28.35
CA LEU A 120 4.69 12.64 -29.08
C LEU A 120 3.74 11.46 -28.87
N VAL A 121 3.40 11.14 -27.62
CA VAL A 121 2.50 10.02 -27.28
C VAL A 121 1.12 10.23 -27.92
N ALA A 122 0.55 11.42 -27.78
CA ALA A 122 -0.75 11.78 -28.39
C ALA A 122 -0.75 11.60 -29.92
N LYS A 123 0.38 11.89 -30.58
CA LYS A 123 0.53 11.68 -32.03
C LYS A 123 0.61 10.19 -32.40
N LEU A 124 1.30 9.39 -31.59
CA LEU A 124 1.53 7.96 -31.85
C LEU A 124 0.29 7.09 -31.53
N ALA A 125 -0.49 7.50 -30.53
CA ALA A 125 -1.65 6.80 -30.01
C ALA A 125 -2.81 7.79 -29.74
N PRO A 126 -3.45 8.33 -30.79
CA PRO A 126 -4.47 9.37 -30.66
C PRO A 126 -5.74 8.93 -29.91
N ASP A 127 -5.99 7.61 -29.84
CA ASP A 127 -7.15 7.04 -29.15
C ASP A 127 -6.82 6.60 -27.71
N ALA A 128 -5.55 6.64 -27.30
CA ALA A 128 -5.15 6.28 -25.95
C ALA A 128 -5.33 7.46 -24.99
N LEU A 129 -5.85 7.19 -23.80
CA LEU A 129 -5.95 8.17 -22.73
C LEU A 129 -4.55 8.48 -22.17
N LEU A 130 -4.32 9.75 -21.81
CA LEU A 130 -3.07 10.24 -21.24
C LEU A 130 -3.25 10.84 -19.85
N THR A 131 -2.26 10.61 -18.98
CA THR A 131 -2.14 11.26 -17.68
C THR A 131 -0.69 11.50 -17.29
N VAL A 132 -0.48 12.15 -16.15
CA VAL A 132 0.81 12.40 -15.49
C VAL A 132 0.57 12.26 -13.99
N GLY A 133 1.30 11.39 -13.30
CA GLY A 133 1.23 11.25 -11.84
C GLY A 133 1.90 12.43 -11.12
N TYR A 134 1.14 13.42 -10.65
CA TYR A 134 1.70 14.55 -9.89
C TYR A 134 1.88 14.18 -8.40
N THR A 135 2.97 14.61 -7.77
CA THR A 135 3.25 14.35 -6.34
C THR A 135 2.11 14.81 -5.42
N THR A 136 1.48 15.94 -5.78
CA THR A 136 0.26 16.45 -5.15
C THR A 136 -0.57 17.23 -6.18
N ALA A 137 -1.85 17.44 -5.91
CA ALA A 137 -2.72 18.25 -6.78
C ALA A 137 -2.32 19.74 -6.82
N PHE A 138 -1.52 20.21 -5.86
CA PHE A 138 -0.98 21.57 -5.84
C PHE A 138 0.15 21.79 -6.84
N GLU A 139 0.78 20.72 -7.32
CA GLU A 139 1.86 20.78 -8.32
C GLU A 139 1.36 20.70 -9.76
N ILE A 140 0.05 20.50 -9.96
CA ILE A 140 -0.55 20.43 -11.28
C ILE A 140 -0.31 21.74 -12.03
N GLU A 141 0.40 21.63 -13.15
CA GLU A 141 0.74 22.75 -14.03
C GLU A 141 -0.29 22.84 -15.15
N GLU A 142 -0.97 23.99 -15.25
CA GLU A 142 -2.16 24.15 -16.09
C GLU A 142 -1.92 23.84 -17.57
N SER A 143 -0.80 24.26 -18.14
CA SER A 143 -0.53 24.05 -19.57
C SER A 143 -0.32 22.58 -19.91
N THR A 144 0.35 21.83 -19.03
CA THR A 144 0.49 20.38 -19.11
C THR A 144 -0.86 19.68 -18.89
N ALA A 145 -1.59 20.05 -17.84
CA ALA A 145 -2.89 19.46 -17.51
C ALA A 145 -3.93 19.61 -18.64
N LYS A 146 -3.87 20.69 -19.43
CA LYS A 146 -4.71 20.87 -20.63
C LYS A 146 -4.46 19.82 -21.71
N MET A 147 -3.27 19.24 -21.77
CA MET A 147 -2.88 18.22 -22.77
C MET A 147 -3.23 16.78 -22.37
N LEU A 148 -3.72 16.54 -21.14
CA LEU A 148 -4.02 15.20 -20.62
C LEU A 148 -5.51 14.87 -20.74
N ASP A 149 -5.89 13.60 -20.69
CA ASP A 149 -7.31 13.20 -20.66
C ASP A 149 -7.82 13.01 -19.23
N VAL A 150 -6.93 12.61 -18.32
CA VAL A 150 -7.23 12.33 -16.93
C VAL A 150 -6.28 13.10 -16.02
N ILE A 151 -6.81 13.76 -15.00
CA ILE A 151 -6.01 14.42 -13.96
C ILE A 151 -5.63 13.37 -12.92
N SER A 152 -4.33 13.20 -12.72
CA SER A 152 -3.77 12.25 -11.76
C SER A 152 -2.97 12.99 -10.70
N PHE A 153 -3.03 12.52 -9.46
CA PHE A 153 -2.21 13.05 -8.36
C PHE A 153 -1.93 11.93 -7.36
N HIS A 154 -0.98 12.16 -6.46
CA HIS A 154 -0.67 11.28 -5.35
C HIS A 154 -1.07 11.92 -4.03
N ASP A 155 -1.25 11.09 -3.00
CA ASP A 155 -1.35 11.58 -1.63
C ASP A 155 -0.66 10.64 -0.63
N TYR A 156 0.37 11.20 0.02
CA TYR A 156 1.01 10.59 1.18
C TYR A 156 0.91 11.50 2.41
N SER A 157 -0.15 12.28 2.50
CA SER A 157 -0.33 13.26 3.57
C SER A 157 -0.60 12.57 4.92
N ASP A 158 0.04 13.05 5.98
CA ASP A 158 0.00 12.48 7.33
C ASP A 158 -1.25 12.87 8.14
N ARG A 159 -2.05 13.82 7.64
CA ARG A 159 -3.22 14.38 8.34
C ARG A 159 -4.44 14.46 7.44
N ARG A 160 -5.60 14.10 8.00
CA ARG A 160 -6.94 14.21 7.39
C ARG A 160 -7.23 15.56 6.73
N GLU A 161 -6.83 16.65 7.37
CA GLU A 161 -6.95 18.01 6.83
C GLU A 161 -6.16 18.19 5.51
N ARG A 162 -4.92 17.70 5.46
CA ARG A 162 -4.05 17.80 4.29
C ARG A 162 -4.52 16.91 3.15
N ILE A 163 -4.98 15.70 3.48
CA ILE A 163 -5.62 14.79 2.51
C ILE A 163 -6.83 15.48 1.90
N ARG A 164 -7.73 16.02 2.73
CA ARG A 164 -8.90 16.77 2.26
C ARG A 164 -8.51 17.92 1.34
N ALA A 165 -7.55 18.75 1.74
CA ALA A 165 -7.09 19.87 0.92
C ALA A 165 -6.50 19.43 -0.44
N ASN A 166 -5.77 18.31 -0.48
CA ASN A 166 -5.22 17.76 -1.71
C ASN A 166 -6.33 17.21 -2.62
N PHE A 167 -7.31 16.51 -2.07
CA PHE A 167 -8.48 16.00 -2.80
C PHE A 167 -9.38 17.13 -3.31
N ASP A 168 -9.69 18.14 -2.48
CA ASP A 168 -10.45 19.33 -2.88
C ASP A 168 -9.75 20.04 -4.05
N LYS A 169 -8.41 20.16 -3.98
CA LYS A 169 -7.64 20.75 -5.07
C LYS A 169 -7.68 19.91 -6.35
N ALA A 170 -7.67 18.59 -6.23
CA ALA A 170 -7.79 17.68 -7.37
C ALA A 170 -9.18 17.79 -8.03
N VAL A 171 -10.25 17.89 -7.23
CA VAL A 171 -11.61 18.15 -7.71
C VAL A 171 -11.70 19.50 -8.43
N GLU A 172 -11.13 20.56 -7.86
CA GLU A 172 -11.08 21.89 -8.51
C GLU A 172 -10.45 21.81 -9.92
N TRP A 173 -9.37 21.04 -10.07
CA TRP A 173 -8.76 20.81 -11.38
C TRP A 173 -9.65 20.02 -12.34
N GLY A 174 -10.29 18.95 -11.84
CA GLY A 174 -11.24 18.16 -12.61
C GLY A 174 -12.41 19.00 -13.13
N GLU A 175 -13.01 19.82 -12.27
CA GLU A 175 -14.09 20.75 -12.63
C GLU A 175 -13.63 21.84 -13.60
N LYS A 176 -12.49 22.49 -13.31
CA LYS A 176 -11.93 23.56 -14.13
C LYS A 176 -11.63 23.10 -15.56
N LEU A 177 -11.17 21.86 -15.74
CA LEU A 177 -10.76 21.32 -17.03
C LEU A 177 -11.81 20.41 -17.67
N GLY A 178 -12.87 20.05 -16.95
CA GLY A 178 -13.89 19.10 -17.38
C GLY A 178 -13.34 17.67 -17.55
N LYS A 179 -12.42 17.25 -16.66
CA LYS A 179 -11.69 15.98 -16.77
C LYS A 179 -11.90 15.09 -15.55
N PRO A 180 -11.93 13.75 -15.72
CA PRO A 180 -11.94 12.83 -14.59
C PRO A 180 -10.64 12.96 -13.78
N VAL A 181 -10.74 12.60 -12.49
CA VAL A 181 -9.66 12.69 -11.51
C VAL A 181 -9.40 11.33 -10.89
N ILE A 182 -8.13 10.96 -10.71
CA ILE A 182 -7.69 9.70 -10.10
C ILE A 182 -6.52 9.95 -9.15
N ASN A 183 -6.49 9.25 -8.01
CA ASN A 183 -5.30 9.21 -7.16
C ASN A 183 -4.45 8.00 -7.52
N THR A 184 -3.23 8.18 -8.02
CA THR A 184 -2.44 7.06 -8.59
C THR A 184 -1.32 6.53 -7.72
N GLU A 185 -1.10 7.15 -6.55
CA GLU A 185 -0.26 6.60 -5.49
C GLU A 185 -0.67 7.14 -4.11
N MET A 186 -0.93 6.22 -3.19
CA MET A 186 -1.22 6.52 -1.79
C MET A 186 -1.00 5.29 -0.92
N GLY A 187 -1.07 5.48 0.40
CA GLY A 187 -0.95 4.41 1.38
C GLY A 187 0.50 4.08 1.67
N CYS A 188 0.99 4.51 2.83
CA CYS A 188 2.34 4.22 3.30
C CYS A 188 2.37 4.22 4.82
N LEU A 189 2.75 3.07 5.41
CA LEU A 189 2.78 2.90 6.86
C LEU A 189 3.82 3.84 7.50
N ALA A 190 4.96 4.03 6.85
CA ALA A 190 6.07 4.85 7.34
C ALA A 190 5.84 6.37 7.18
N ARG A 191 4.81 6.80 6.43
CA ARG A 191 4.48 8.22 6.21
C ARG A 191 3.27 8.69 7.01
N ALA A 192 2.85 7.92 8.02
CA ALA A 192 1.62 8.16 8.78
C ALA A 192 0.37 8.30 7.87
N ASN A 193 0.37 7.54 6.76
CA ASN A 193 -0.67 7.54 5.75
C ASN A 193 -1.28 6.12 5.63
N PRO A 194 -1.97 5.61 6.68
CA PRO A 194 -2.56 4.28 6.67
C PRO A 194 -3.60 4.12 5.55
N TYR A 195 -3.60 2.94 4.90
CA TYR A 195 -4.48 2.60 3.78
C TYR A 195 -5.95 2.88 4.07
N GLU A 196 -6.47 2.44 5.22
CA GLU A 196 -7.87 2.63 5.59
C GLU A 196 -8.29 4.12 5.55
N MET A 197 -7.43 5.00 6.05
CA MET A 197 -7.74 6.43 6.11
C MET A 197 -7.82 7.04 4.71
N VAL A 198 -6.84 6.79 3.84
CA VAL A 198 -6.84 7.36 2.48
C VAL A 198 -7.91 6.74 1.59
N LEU A 199 -8.16 5.43 1.72
CA LEU A 199 -9.25 4.76 1.01
C LEU A 199 -10.62 5.31 1.42
N GLN A 200 -10.78 5.73 2.67
CA GLN A 200 -12.01 6.41 3.12
C GLN A 200 -12.23 7.72 2.35
N TYR A 201 -11.19 8.53 2.13
CA TYR A 201 -11.32 9.74 1.31
C TYR A 201 -11.61 9.42 -0.15
N CYS A 202 -10.97 8.41 -0.74
CA CYS A 202 -11.33 7.97 -2.09
C CYS A 202 -12.80 7.56 -2.18
N HIS A 203 -13.33 6.89 -1.16
CA HIS A 203 -14.75 6.54 -1.11
C HIS A 203 -15.64 7.77 -0.94
N GLU A 204 -15.34 8.68 -0.01
CA GLU A 204 -16.12 9.91 0.21
C GLU A 204 -16.18 10.80 -1.06
N TYR A 205 -15.06 10.91 -1.79
CA TYR A 205 -14.96 11.69 -3.02
C TYR A 205 -15.38 10.92 -4.29
N GLN A 206 -15.75 9.64 -4.18
CA GLN A 206 -16.05 8.75 -5.31
C GLN A 206 -14.93 8.74 -6.37
N MET A 207 -13.68 8.74 -5.89
CA MET A 207 -12.49 8.91 -6.71
C MET A 207 -11.79 7.57 -6.96
N GLY A 208 -11.42 7.32 -8.22
CA GLY A 208 -10.60 6.16 -8.57
C GLY A 208 -9.24 6.23 -7.88
N TRP A 209 -8.63 5.08 -7.61
CA TRP A 209 -7.38 5.02 -6.88
C TRP A 209 -6.45 3.87 -7.27
N VAL A 210 -5.16 4.04 -7.01
CA VAL A 210 -4.12 3.00 -7.08
C VAL A 210 -3.25 3.08 -5.82
N LEU A 211 -2.97 1.91 -5.21
CA LEU A 211 -2.09 1.80 -4.04
C LEU A 211 -0.66 1.50 -4.47
N PHE A 212 0.31 2.07 -3.76
CA PHE A 212 1.72 1.80 -4.02
C PHE A 212 2.15 0.46 -3.41
N GLU A 213 2.65 -0.42 -4.26
CA GLU A 213 2.99 -1.82 -3.98
C GLU A 213 1.88 -2.65 -3.31
N LEU A 214 1.29 -3.56 -4.10
CA LEU A 214 0.26 -4.47 -3.61
C LEU A 214 0.83 -5.61 -2.75
N MET A 215 2.00 -6.10 -3.14
CA MET A 215 2.60 -7.31 -2.60
C MET A 215 3.69 -6.95 -1.58
N ILE A 216 3.82 -7.72 -0.51
CA ILE A 216 4.85 -7.56 0.52
C ILE A 216 6.12 -8.28 0.04
N HIS A 217 6.90 -7.59 -0.79
CA HIS A 217 8.20 -8.08 -1.27
C HIS A 217 9.13 -6.91 -1.62
N GLY A 218 10.40 -7.21 -1.89
CA GLY A 218 11.33 -6.22 -2.43
C GLY A 218 11.87 -5.25 -1.37
N ARG A 219 12.08 -3.98 -1.76
CA ARG A 219 12.79 -3.00 -0.94
C ARG A 219 11.89 -2.34 0.11
N CYS A 220 10.60 -2.21 -0.16
CA CYS A 220 9.66 -1.43 0.64
C CYS A 220 8.78 -2.29 1.55
N ILE A 221 9.23 -3.52 1.87
CA ILE A 221 8.46 -4.53 2.62
C ILE A 221 8.01 -4.10 4.02
N ASP A 222 8.66 -3.11 4.62
CA ASP A 222 8.38 -2.60 5.95
C ASP A 222 7.45 -1.38 5.93
N GLU A 223 7.26 -0.74 4.77
CA GLU A 223 6.45 0.48 4.61
C GLU A 223 5.24 0.32 3.69
N HIS A 224 5.27 -0.66 2.78
CA HIS A 224 4.24 -0.95 1.77
C HIS A 224 3.84 -2.44 1.71
N GLY A 225 2.85 -2.76 0.87
CA GLY A 225 2.35 -4.12 0.65
C GLY A 225 1.19 -4.54 1.56
N ILE A 226 0.23 -5.24 0.95
CA ILE A 226 -1.00 -5.76 1.58
C ILE A 226 -0.99 -7.29 1.64
N PHE A 227 -0.56 -7.95 0.56
CA PHE A 227 -0.59 -9.40 0.42
C PHE A 227 0.80 -10.01 0.49
N TYR A 228 0.93 -11.13 1.20
CA TYR A 228 2.06 -12.03 1.05
C TYR A 228 1.89 -12.91 -0.20
N GLU A 229 2.97 -13.52 -0.68
CA GLU A 229 2.96 -14.38 -1.88
C GLU A 229 2.03 -15.59 -1.74
N ASP A 230 1.80 -16.08 -0.52
CA ASP A 230 0.88 -17.18 -0.22
C ASP A 230 -0.60 -16.76 -0.17
N GLY A 231 -0.89 -15.47 -0.42
CA GLY A 231 -2.24 -14.91 -0.41
C GLY A 231 -2.73 -14.49 0.97
N THR A 232 -1.94 -14.68 2.03
CA THR A 232 -2.26 -14.10 3.34
C THR A 232 -2.06 -12.58 3.33
N ILE A 233 -2.57 -11.89 4.35
CA ILE A 233 -2.64 -10.42 4.39
C ILE A 233 -1.91 -9.86 5.61
N ARG A 234 -1.42 -8.63 5.49
CA ARG A 234 -0.85 -7.87 6.63
C ARG A 234 -1.92 -7.39 7.61
N ASP A 235 -3.02 -6.86 7.09
CA ASP A 235 -4.06 -6.19 7.87
C ASP A 235 -5.44 -6.39 7.25
N ALA A 236 -6.38 -6.94 8.02
CA ALA A 236 -7.76 -7.15 7.59
C ALA A 236 -8.55 -5.83 7.44
N GLY A 237 -8.19 -4.80 8.21
CA GLY A 237 -8.82 -3.48 8.10
C GLY A 237 -8.63 -2.85 6.73
N THR A 238 -7.43 -2.98 6.16
CA THR A 238 -7.12 -2.55 4.80
C THR A 238 -7.98 -3.27 3.76
N ILE A 239 -8.16 -4.59 3.89
CA ILE A 239 -9.04 -5.35 2.99
C ILE A 239 -10.48 -4.87 3.07
N ALA A 240 -11.01 -4.66 4.29
CA ALA A 240 -12.34 -4.13 4.49
C ALA A 240 -12.50 -2.73 3.85
N ALA A 241 -11.49 -1.86 4.02
CA ALA A 241 -11.49 -0.51 3.44
C ALA A 241 -11.53 -0.53 1.91
N MET A 242 -10.89 -1.51 1.24
CA MET A 242 -10.96 -1.68 -0.21
C MET A 242 -12.39 -2.01 -0.70
N PHE A 243 -13.25 -2.54 0.17
CA PHE A 243 -14.68 -2.77 -0.10
C PHE A 243 -15.58 -1.62 0.39
N GLY A 244 -15.01 -0.51 0.88
CA GLY A 244 -15.75 0.61 1.43
C GLY A 244 -16.25 0.40 2.86
N CYS A 245 -15.71 -0.58 3.59
CA CYS A 245 -16.02 -0.80 5.00
C CYS A 245 -14.94 -0.14 5.87
N PHE A 246 -15.32 0.90 6.61
CA PHE A 246 -14.41 1.69 7.44
C PHE A 246 -14.71 1.53 8.92
N ARG A 247 -13.69 1.64 9.76
CA ARG A 247 -13.86 1.62 11.21
C ARG A 247 -14.64 2.85 11.67
N ASN A 248 -15.69 2.62 12.45
CA ASN A 248 -16.44 3.69 13.09
C ASN A 248 -15.51 4.43 14.09
N ARG A 249 -15.46 5.76 13.97
CA ARG A 249 -14.68 6.66 14.84
C ARG A 249 -15.55 7.75 15.47
N GLY A 250 -16.87 7.66 15.29
CA GLY A 250 -17.82 8.62 15.82
C GLY A 250 -18.33 8.25 17.22
N GLU A 251 -19.32 8.99 17.69
CA GLU A 251 -19.93 8.81 19.02
C GLU A 251 -20.71 7.49 19.16
N SER A 252 -21.04 6.84 18.05
CA SER A 252 -21.81 5.57 18.00
C SER A 252 -20.95 4.31 18.09
N VAL A 253 -19.65 4.43 18.38
CA VAL A 253 -18.76 3.27 18.56
C VAL A 253 -19.25 2.42 19.73
N VAL A 254 -19.37 1.12 19.50
CA VAL A 254 -19.68 0.12 20.53
C VAL A 254 -18.40 -0.68 20.79
N PRO A 255 -17.77 -0.55 21.97
CA PRO A 255 -16.58 -1.32 22.29
C PRO A 255 -16.93 -2.80 22.50
N PRO A 256 -16.05 -3.74 22.11
CA PRO A 256 -16.25 -5.14 22.43
C PRO A 256 -16.16 -5.38 23.95
N ASN A 257 -16.98 -6.29 24.47
CA ASN A 257 -16.91 -6.74 25.86
C ASN A 257 -16.60 -8.25 25.86
N PRO A 258 -15.32 -8.66 25.92
CA PRO A 258 -14.91 -10.06 25.82
C PRO A 258 -15.44 -10.93 26.98
N ASN A 259 -15.80 -10.33 28.13
CA ASN A 259 -16.30 -11.08 29.28
C ASN A 259 -17.82 -11.02 29.46
N ARG A 260 -18.57 -10.48 28.49
CA ARG A 260 -20.04 -10.40 28.58
C ARG A 260 -20.72 -11.75 28.87
N GLU A 261 -20.11 -12.86 28.43
CA GLU A 261 -20.59 -14.23 28.64
C GLU A 261 -19.72 -15.05 29.63
N GLY A 262 -18.92 -14.39 30.48
CA GLY A 262 -18.03 -15.06 31.42
C GLY A 262 -16.94 -15.90 30.75
N LYS A 263 -16.56 -15.56 29.52
CA LYS A 263 -15.56 -16.31 28.74
C LYS A 263 -14.14 -15.97 29.18
N ALA A 264 -13.87 -14.73 29.56
CA ALA A 264 -12.56 -14.33 30.06
C ALA A 264 -12.29 -14.96 31.43
N ASP A 265 -13.26 -14.97 32.35
CA ASP A 265 -13.13 -15.65 33.65
C ASP A 265 -12.75 -17.14 33.48
N ARG A 266 -13.43 -17.83 32.57
CA ARG A 266 -13.14 -19.24 32.25
C ARG A 266 -11.76 -19.42 31.61
N ALA A 267 -11.36 -18.54 30.70
CA ALA A 267 -10.04 -18.60 30.08
C ALA A 267 -8.92 -18.39 31.11
N ILE A 268 -9.09 -17.44 32.03
CA ILE A 268 -8.16 -17.21 33.14
C ILE A 268 -8.07 -18.46 34.03
N ALA A 269 -9.21 -19.03 34.44
CA ALA A 269 -9.21 -20.24 35.27
C ALA A 269 -8.54 -21.44 34.56
N LEU A 270 -8.72 -21.59 33.24
CA LEU A 270 -8.03 -22.61 32.45
C LEU A 270 -6.52 -22.41 32.43
N ILE A 271 -6.05 -21.17 32.30
CA ILE A 271 -4.62 -20.84 32.36
C ILE A 271 -4.08 -21.11 33.77
N GLU A 272 -4.77 -20.66 34.82
CA GLU A 272 -4.37 -20.88 36.20
C GLU A 272 -4.24 -22.37 36.51
N GLU A 273 -5.18 -23.20 36.03
CA GLU A 273 -5.11 -24.65 36.15
C GLU A 273 -3.95 -25.25 35.35
N ALA A 274 -3.73 -24.81 34.09
CA ALA A 274 -2.65 -25.33 33.25
C ALA A 274 -1.25 -24.93 33.77
N LEU A 275 -1.14 -23.79 34.47
CA LEU A 275 0.08 -23.33 35.11
C LEU A 275 0.42 -24.08 36.39
N LYS A 276 -0.54 -24.78 37.01
CA LYS A 276 -0.25 -25.62 38.19
C LYS A 276 0.72 -26.72 37.81
N GLU A 277 1.76 -26.82 38.61
CA GLU A 277 2.73 -27.90 38.54
C GLU A 277 2.35 -28.92 39.60
N TYR A 278 2.47 -30.20 39.27
CA TYR A 278 2.22 -31.24 40.26
C TYR A 278 3.44 -31.31 41.19
N THR A 279 3.20 -31.15 42.48
CA THR A 279 4.17 -31.44 43.53
C THR A 279 3.44 -32.20 44.64
N SER A 280 3.83 -33.45 44.89
CA SER A 280 3.38 -34.18 46.08
C SER A 280 4.39 -34.09 47.23
N ASP A 281 5.65 -33.89 46.91
CA ASP A 281 6.74 -33.55 47.83
C ASP A 281 7.89 -32.87 47.06
N ALA A 282 9.03 -32.65 47.73
CA ALA A 282 10.20 -32.00 47.15
C ALA A 282 10.90 -32.81 46.03
N PHE A 283 10.49 -34.06 45.79
CA PHE A 283 11.15 -34.99 44.87
C PHE A 283 10.22 -35.50 43.74
N ASP A 284 8.90 -35.54 43.93
CA ASP A 284 7.92 -35.79 42.85
C ASP A 284 7.34 -34.47 42.33
N TYR A 285 8.09 -33.89 41.39
CA TYR A 285 7.74 -32.68 40.67
C TYR A 285 7.45 -33.00 39.20
N ARG A 286 6.29 -32.57 38.69
CA ARG A 286 5.95 -32.67 37.26
C ARG A 286 5.60 -31.30 36.72
N ARG A 287 6.35 -30.93 35.68
CA ARG A 287 6.13 -29.71 34.90
C ARG A 287 4.73 -29.68 34.29
N SER A 288 4.24 -28.48 34.03
CA SER A 288 3.01 -28.28 33.26
C SER A 288 3.04 -29.01 31.93
N ASP A 289 1.89 -29.57 31.54
CA ASP A 289 1.71 -30.20 30.25
C ASP A 289 1.70 -29.12 29.15
N LYS A 290 2.67 -29.19 28.24
CA LYS A 290 2.83 -28.23 27.12
C LYS A 290 1.55 -28.07 26.32
N LYS A 291 0.86 -29.16 25.99
CA LYS A 291 -0.35 -29.13 25.16
C LYS A 291 -1.49 -28.44 25.91
N LYS A 292 -1.73 -28.82 27.17
CA LYS A 292 -2.78 -28.18 28.00
C LYS A 292 -2.54 -26.68 28.16
N LEU A 293 -1.28 -26.28 28.35
CA LEU A 293 -0.92 -24.87 28.50
C LEU A 293 -1.15 -24.08 27.21
N LEU A 294 -0.73 -24.61 26.06
CA LEU A 294 -0.97 -23.98 24.75
C LEU A 294 -2.46 -23.91 24.41
N ASP A 295 -3.24 -24.95 24.70
CA ASP A 295 -4.70 -24.95 24.48
C ASP A 295 -5.40 -23.90 25.36
N ALA A 296 -4.97 -23.72 26.61
CA ALA A 296 -5.47 -22.67 27.49
C ALA A 296 -5.08 -21.25 26.99
N CYS A 297 -3.83 -21.07 26.54
CA CYS A 297 -3.38 -19.83 25.93
C CYS A 297 -4.21 -19.47 24.69
N GLU A 298 -4.56 -20.43 23.84
CA GLU A 298 -5.30 -20.20 22.60
C GLU A 298 -6.70 -19.63 22.85
N VAL A 299 -7.39 -20.10 23.90
CA VAL A 299 -8.69 -19.53 24.28
C VAL A 299 -8.55 -18.05 24.65
N ALA A 300 -7.54 -17.69 25.46
CA ALA A 300 -7.30 -16.32 25.86
C ALA A 300 -6.85 -15.44 24.68
N ALA A 301 -5.95 -15.95 23.84
CA ALA A 301 -5.48 -15.31 22.62
C ALA A 301 -6.64 -14.96 21.69
N ASN A 302 -7.53 -15.92 21.41
CA ASN A 302 -8.69 -15.71 20.55
C ASN A 302 -9.65 -14.64 21.09
N LEU A 303 -9.89 -14.59 22.41
CA LEU A 303 -10.71 -13.54 23.02
C LEU A 303 -10.07 -12.15 22.86
N LEU A 304 -8.76 -12.05 23.04
CA LEU A 304 -8.03 -10.80 22.94
C LEU A 304 -7.93 -10.32 21.48
N GLU A 305 -7.57 -11.19 20.55
CA GLU A 305 -7.43 -10.85 19.13
C GLU A 305 -8.78 -10.51 18.48
N ALA A 306 -9.82 -11.30 18.73
CA ALA A 306 -11.15 -11.04 18.15
C ALA A 306 -11.79 -9.73 18.65
N CYS A 307 -11.31 -9.20 19.77
CA CYS A 307 -11.73 -7.92 20.34
C CYS A 307 -10.70 -6.80 20.10
N GLU A 308 -9.63 -7.06 19.35
CA GLU A 308 -8.52 -6.12 19.10
C GLU A 308 -7.89 -5.54 20.40
N LEU A 309 -7.82 -6.33 21.46
CA LEU A 309 -7.31 -5.92 22.78
C LEU A 309 -5.81 -6.18 22.96
N VAL A 310 -5.13 -6.54 21.88
CA VAL A 310 -3.68 -6.77 21.76
C VAL A 310 -3.16 -6.18 20.44
N PRO A 311 -1.85 -5.91 20.32
CA PRO A 311 -1.28 -5.47 19.04
C PRO A 311 -1.47 -6.52 17.94
N MET A 312 -2.12 -6.14 16.84
CA MET A 312 -2.39 -7.06 15.72
C MET A 312 -1.16 -7.34 14.83
N CYS A 313 -0.05 -6.64 15.04
CA CYS A 313 1.24 -6.93 14.40
C CYS A 313 2.05 -8.02 15.11
N ASP A 314 1.64 -8.45 16.30
CA ASP A 314 2.31 -9.46 17.12
C ASP A 314 1.28 -10.40 17.77
N LEU A 315 0.58 -11.15 16.92
CA LEU A 315 -0.55 -11.99 17.29
C LEU A 315 -0.14 -13.10 18.28
N PRO A 316 -0.77 -13.17 19.47
CA PRO A 316 -0.62 -14.31 20.38
C PRO A 316 -0.84 -15.69 19.73
N THR A 317 -1.82 -15.84 18.84
CA THR A 317 -2.11 -17.09 18.12
C THR A 317 -0.93 -17.50 17.22
N ALA A 318 -0.25 -16.55 16.57
CA ALA A 318 0.96 -16.83 15.80
C ALA A 318 2.12 -17.30 16.69
N LYS A 319 2.25 -16.79 17.92
CA LYS A 319 3.25 -17.29 18.89
C LYS A 319 2.92 -18.71 19.36
N ILE A 320 1.65 -18.97 19.65
CA ILE A 320 1.16 -20.31 20.06
C ILE A 320 1.45 -21.33 18.95
N GLU A 321 1.16 -20.99 17.69
CA GLU A 321 1.40 -21.87 16.55
C GLU A 321 2.90 -22.16 16.37
N LYS A 322 3.78 -21.16 16.56
CA LYS A 322 5.23 -21.38 16.59
C LYS A 322 5.64 -22.38 17.67
N PHE A 323 5.10 -22.25 18.89
CA PHE A 323 5.39 -23.19 19.98
C PHE A 323 4.84 -24.60 19.75
N ARG A 324 3.70 -24.73 19.06
CA ARG A 324 3.15 -26.03 18.65
C ARG A 324 4.06 -26.71 17.64
N ASN A 325 4.55 -25.96 16.66
CA ASN A 325 5.39 -26.47 15.58
C ASN A 325 6.85 -26.72 15.98
N ASP A 326 7.30 -26.21 17.12
CA ASP A 326 8.63 -26.51 17.68
C ASP A 326 8.54 -27.56 18.81
N PRO A 327 8.96 -28.82 18.58
CA PRO A 327 8.99 -29.85 19.61
C PRO A 327 9.83 -29.48 20.84
N ASN A 328 10.84 -28.62 20.68
CA ASN A 328 11.79 -28.22 21.70
C ASN A 328 11.47 -26.86 22.34
N ALA A 329 10.31 -26.29 22.03
CA ALA A 329 9.88 -24.99 22.58
C ALA A 329 10.05 -24.94 24.11
N ASP A 330 10.70 -23.88 24.59
CA ASP A 330 10.95 -23.71 26.02
C ASP A 330 9.63 -23.53 26.77
N LEU A 331 9.35 -24.46 27.69
CA LEU A 331 8.15 -24.42 28.52
C LEU A 331 8.09 -23.16 29.37
N TRP A 332 9.23 -22.56 29.73
CA TRP A 332 9.25 -21.30 30.49
C TRP A 332 8.68 -20.14 29.68
N GLU A 333 9.03 -20.02 28.40
CA GLU A 333 8.47 -19.01 27.50
C GLU A 333 6.97 -19.21 27.27
N ILE A 334 6.51 -20.47 27.18
CA ILE A 334 5.07 -20.78 27.08
C ILE A 334 4.32 -20.39 28.37
N ARG A 335 4.90 -20.66 29.55
CA ARG A 335 4.35 -20.24 30.85
C ARG A 335 4.28 -18.72 30.98
N LYS A 336 5.31 -18.02 30.50
CA LYS A 336 5.35 -16.56 30.45
C LYS A 336 4.24 -16.00 29.56
N LEU A 337 4.07 -16.54 28.35
CA LEU A 337 2.96 -16.17 27.47
C LEU A 337 1.60 -16.40 28.15
N ALA A 338 1.40 -17.54 28.81
CA ALA A 338 0.16 -17.84 29.52
C ALA A 338 -0.14 -16.80 30.62
N TYR A 339 0.86 -16.45 31.42
CA TYR A 339 0.77 -15.43 32.45
C TYR A 339 0.43 -14.04 31.87
N GLU A 340 1.11 -13.64 30.79
CA GLU A 340 0.86 -12.38 30.10
C GLU A 340 -0.58 -12.30 29.55
N LEU A 341 -1.07 -13.37 28.92
CA LEU A 341 -2.44 -13.43 28.39
C LEU A 341 -3.51 -13.35 29.49
N ALA A 342 -3.31 -14.08 30.60
CA ALA A 342 -4.22 -14.04 31.73
C ALA A 342 -4.27 -12.64 32.36
N ASN A 343 -3.11 -12.00 32.58
CA ASN A 343 -3.06 -10.64 33.10
C ASN A 343 -3.70 -9.64 32.16
N ARG A 344 -3.47 -9.78 30.85
CA ARG A 344 -4.08 -8.90 29.86
C ARG A 344 -5.60 -9.03 29.89
N LEU A 345 -6.15 -10.25 29.98
CA LEU A 345 -7.59 -10.46 30.15
C LEU A 345 -8.10 -9.83 31.45
N LYS A 346 -7.41 -10.02 32.58
CA LYS A 346 -7.79 -9.40 33.86
C LYS A 346 -7.85 -7.88 33.76
N GLU A 347 -6.83 -7.28 33.14
CA GLU A 347 -6.74 -5.83 32.93
C GLU A 347 -7.89 -5.32 32.05
N VAL A 348 -8.06 -5.86 30.85
CA VAL A 348 -9.05 -5.34 29.88
C VAL A 348 -10.49 -5.66 30.25
N CYS A 349 -10.72 -6.73 31.03
CA CYS A 349 -12.05 -7.12 31.50
C CYS A 349 -12.35 -6.64 32.93
N GLN A 350 -11.40 -6.02 33.62
CA GLN A 350 -11.51 -5.59 35.02
C GLN A 350 -11.86 -6.75 35.98
N ILE A 351 -11.23 -7.92 35.77
CA ILE A 351 -11.39 -9.10 36.63
C ILE A 351 -10.32 -9.07 37.72
N LEU A 352 -10.75 -9.30 38.97
CA LEU A 352 -9.89 -9.25 40.17
C LEU A 352 -9.03 -10.52 40.35
#